data_AF-A0A955G170-F1
#
_entry.id   AF-A0A955G170-F1
#
_cell.length_a   1.000
_cell.length_b   1.000
_cell.length_c   1.000
_cell.angle_alpha   90.00
_cell.angle_beta   90.00
_cell.angle_gamma   90.00
#
_symmetry.space_group_name_H-M   'P 1'
#
loop_
_entity.id
_entity.type
_entity.pdbx_description
1 polymer ?
#
loop_
_entity_poly.entity_id
_entity_poly.type
_entity_poly.pdbx_seq_one_letter_code
_entity_poly.pdbx_strand_id
1 'polypeptide(L)'
;MSLTIPYIRANTMRARHLMQRTRRQHFAVGAFNIDNQETLIAVARAAQKLKSPVLVEVSHGEVKAIGLENIRDMVDNYKEEYGVEMYINLDHSPTVDDCKRAIDAGFEFIHIDISQENHGASLQDIIAKTKEVVDYAKFTGALVESEPHYFGGSSNVHTEKIDYDEIKKTFSTPDGAKYFIDMTG
;
A
#
# COMPACT_ATOMS: atom_id res chain seq x y z
N MET A 1 -8.13 20.27 -8.55
CA MET A 1 -9.46 19.88 -9.08
C MET A 1 -9.64 18.42 -8.74
N SER A 2 -10.82 17.98 -8.30
CA SER A 2 -11.03 16.56 -8.01
C SER A 2 -10.77 15.70 -9.25
N LEU A 3 -10.04 14.60 -9.06
CA LEU A 3 -9.73 13.68 -10.15
C LEU A 3 -11.02 13.05 -10.68
N THR A 4 -11.07 12.83 -12.00
CA THR A 4 -12.21 12.14 -12.61
C THR A 4 -12.07 10.63 -12.42
N ILE A 5 -13.19 9.92 -12.23
CA ILE A 5 -13.17 8.44 -12.13
C ILE A 5 -12.47 7.77 -13.33
N PRO A 6 -12.66 8.20 -14.60
CA PRO A 6 -11.89 7.65 -15.72
C PRO A 6 -10.38 7.82 -15.57
N TYR A 7 -9.91 8.96 -15.04
CA TYR A 7 -8.48 9.17 -14.78
C TYR A 7 -7.95 8.23 -13.70
N ILE A 8 -8.67 8.12 -12.57
CA ILE A 8 -8.28 7.21 -11.48
C ILE A 8 -8.22 5.76 -12.00
N ARG A 9 -9.25 5.31 -12.73
CA ARG A 9 -9.28 3.97 -13.34
C ARG A 9 -8.14 3.74 -14.32
N ALA A 10 -7.75 4.75 -15.09
CA ALA A 10 -6.60 4.62 -15.99
C ALA A 10 -5.30 4.41 -15.21
N ASN A 11 -5.10 5.12 -14.10
CA ASN A 11 -3.92 4.94 -13.25
C ASN A 11 -3.90 3.58 -12.54
N THR A 12 -5.00 3.15 -11.93
CA THR A 12 -5.09 1.83 -11.29
C THR A 12 -4.91 0.67 -12.29
N MET A 13 -5.37 0.83 -13.53
CA MET A 13 -5.12 -0.15 -14.59
C MET A 13 -3.63 -0.24 -14.96
N ARG A 14 -2.91 0.90 -15.01
CA ARG A 14 -1.46 0.88 -15.22
C ARG A 14 -0.72 0.25 -14.04
N ALA A 15 -1.16 0.52 -12.80
CA ALA A 15 -0.63 -0.15 -11.61
C ALA A 15 -0.81 -1.68 -11.66
N ARG A 16 -1.97 -2.17 -12.12
CA ARG A 16 -2.18 -3.61 -12.37
C ARG A 16 -1.24 -4.16 -13.43
N HIS A 17 -1.01 -3.43 -14.52
CA HIS A 17 -0.02 -3.82 -15.52
C HIS A 17 1.41 -3.83 -14.96
N LEU A 18 1.76 -2.92 -14.04
CA LEU A 18 3.03 -2.97 -13.31
C LEU A 18 3.15 -4.30 -12.56
N MET A 19 2.15 -4.69 -11.77
CA MET A 19 2.18 -5.95 -11.01
C MET A 19 2.18 -7.21 -11.89
N GLN A 20 1.66 -7.13 -13.11
CA GLN A 20 1.80 -8.22 -14.09
C GLN A 20 3.22 -8.26 -14.68
N ARG A 21 3.83 -7.10 -14.97
CA ARG A 21 5.21 -7.01 -15.46
C ARG A 21 6.21 -7.53 -14.44
N THR A 22 6.08 -7.19 -13.16
CA THR A 22 6.96 -7.66 -12.07
C THR A 22 7.04 -9.18 -12.06
N ARG A 23 5.89 -9.86 -12.11
CA ARG A 23 5.80 -11.33 -12.14
C ARG A 23 6.40 -11.93 -13.40
N ARG A 24 6.10 -11.37 -14.57
CA ARG A 24 6.59 -11.87 -15.87
C ARG A 24 8.10 -11.66 -16.07
N GLN A 25 8.64 -10.57 -15.52
CA GLN A 25 10.03 -10.17 -15.72
C GLN A 25 10.90 -10.42 -14.48
N HIS A 26 10.33 -11.02 -13.43
CA HIS A 26 11.02 -11.42 -12.20
C HIS A 26 11.75 -10.29 -11.47
N PHE A 27 11.08 -9.15 -11.27
CA PHE A 27 11.59 -8.04 -10.46
C PHE A 27 10.57 -7.62 -9.40
N ALA A 28 11.04 -6.96 -8.34
CA ALA A 28 10.21 -6.34 -7.32
C ALA A 28 10.17 -4.81 -7.51
N VAL A 29 9.11 -4.16 -7.05
CA VAL A 29 9.01 -2.70 -7.03
C VAL A 29 9.33 -2.25 -5.62
N GLY A 30 10.28 -1.33 -5.49
CA GLY A 30 10.56 -0.71 -4.21
C GLY A 30 9.40 0.18 -3.79
N ALA A 31 8.97 0.01 -2.55
CA ALA A 31 7.97 0.83 -1.91
C ALA A 31 8.68 1.59 -0.77
N PHE A 32 8.57 2.92 -0.79
CA PHE A 32 9.35 3.79 0.07
C PHE A 32 8.43 4.78 0.76
N ASN A 33 8.40 4.75 2.10
CA ASN A 33 7.65 5.73 2.86
C ASN A 33 8.22 7.14 2.63
N ILE A 34 7.32 8.11 2.48
CA ILE A 34 7.66 9.53 2.47
C ILE A 34 7.04 10.22 3.67
N ASP A 35 7.78 11.17 4.23
CA ASP A 35 7.37 12.01 5.37
C ASP A 35 7.29 13.49 5.01
N ASN A 36 7.86 13.89 3.88
CA ASN A 36 7.90 15.26 3.37
C ASN A 36 8.19 15.30 1.86
N GLN A 37 8.29 16.51 1.31
CA GLN A 37 8.55 16.72 -0.10
C GLN A 37 9.99 16.34 -0.49
N GLU A 38 10.95 16.53 0.41
CA GLU A 38 12.36 16.22 0.19
C GLU A 38 12.60 14.73 0.00
N THR A 39 11.93 13.88 0.80
CA THR A 39 12.01 12.42 0.65
C THR A 39 11.35 11.95 -0.64
N LEU A 40 10.22 12.53 -1.04
CA LEU A 40 9.60 12.27 -2.34
C LEU A 40 10.54 12.64 -3.52
N ILE A 41 11.20 13.80 -3.47
CA ILE A 41 12.17 14.21 -4.49
C ILE A 41 13.34 13.22 -4.54
N ALA A 42 13.85 12.77 -3.39
CA ALA A 42 14.95 11.82 -3.32
C ALA A 42 14.57 10.47 -3.96
N VAL A 43 13.39 9.94 -3.63
CA VAL A 43 12.83 8.71 -4.21
C VAL A 43 12.64 8.87 -5.72
N ALA A 44 12.03 9.97 -6.18
CA ALA A 44 11.78 10.24 -7.59
C ALA A 44 13.09 10.31 -8.40
N ARG A 45 14.11 11.01 -7.90
CA ARG A 45 15.42 11.12 -8.57
C ARG A 45 16.15 9.79 -8.61
N ALA A 46 16.09 8.99 -7.53
CA ALA A 46 16.67 7.65 -7.51
C ALA A 46 15.99 6.74 -8.55
N ALA A 47 14.66 6.75 -8.59
CA ALA A 47 13.86 6.00 -9.56
C ALA A 47 14.15 6.43 -11.01
N GLN A 48 14.26 7.74 -11.26
CA GLN A 48 14.63 8.30 -12.57
C GLN A 48 16.02 7.81 -13.01
N LYS A 49 17.03 7.93 -12.13
CA LYS A 49 18.41 7.51 -12.41
C LYS A 49 18.49 6.03 -12.75
N LEU A 50 17.73 5.20 -12.03
CA LEU A 50 17.70 3.75 -12.21
C LEU A 50 16.71 3.28 -13.30
N LYS A 51 15.92 4.20 -13.86
CA LYS A 51 14.82 3.89 -14.80
C LYS A 51 13.87 2.83 -14.23
N SER A 52 13.56 2.93 -12.94
CA SER A 52 12.74 1.98 -12.21
C SER A 52 11.34 2.55 -11.96
N PRO A 53 10.28 1.72 -12.03
CA PRO A 53 9.02 2.08 -11.38
C PRO A 53 9.20 2.11 -9.85
N VAL A 54 8.33 2.85 -9.17
CA VAL A 54 8.39 2.99 -7.71
C VAL A 54 7.00 3.16 -7.09
N LEU A 55 6.82 2.65 -5.87
CA LEU A 55 5.66 2.97 -5.02
C LEU A 55 6.07 4.01 -3.99
N VAL A 56 5.26 5.07 -3.88
CA VAL A 56 5.34 6.07 -2.82
C VAL A 56 4.40 5.63 -1.72
N GLU A 57 4.96 5.30 -0.56
CA GLU A 57 4.20 4.83 0.59
C GLU A 57 3.93 5.96 1.57
N VAL A 58 2.73 5.95 2.14
CA VAL A 58 2.32 6.87 3.21
C VAL A 58 1.48 6.09 4.21
N SER A 59 1.88 6.10 5.47
CA SER A 59 1.10 5.58 6.58
C SER A 59 -0.05 6.52 6.94
N HIS A 60 -0.93 6.07 7.83
CA HIS A 60 -1.97 6.90 8.41
C HIS A 60 -1.42 8.20 9.04
N GLY A 61 -0.22 8.16 9.62
CA GLY A 61 0.42 9.33 10.23
C GLY A 61 0.76 10.40 9.21
N GLU A 62 1.38 10.03 8.10
CA GLU A 62 1.73 10.97 7.02
C GLU A 62 0.50 11.48 6.28
N VAL A 63 -0.50 10.62 6.06
CA VAL A 63 -1.78 11.04 5.49
C VAL A 63 -2.46 12.09 6.37
N LYS A 64 -2.42 11.95 7.70
CA LYS A 64 -2.96 12.95 8.63
C LYS A 64 -2.18 14.26 8.62
N ALA A 65 -0.86 14.20 8.47
CA ALA A 65 0.02 15.37 8.49
C ALA A 65 -0.04 16.17 7.16
N ILE A 66 -0.02 15.47 6.03
CA ILE A 66 0.11 16.07 4.69
C ILE A 66 -1.27 16.24 4.03
N GLY A 67 -2.17 15.26 4.20
CA GLY A 67 -3.47 15.20 3.55
C GLY A 67 -3.47 14.36 2.27
N LEU A 68 -4.49 13.51 2.10
CA LEU A 68 -4.63 12.59 0.96
C LEU A 68 -4.49 13.28 -0.41
N GLU A 69 -5.26 14.35 -0.63
CA GLU A 69 -5.27 15.07 -1.91
C GLU A 69 -3.93 15.77 -2.18
N ASN A 70 -3.28 16.32 -1.14
CA ASN A 70 -1.96 16.91 -1.27
C ASN A 70 -0.90 15.86 -1.65
N ILE A 71 -0.96 14.66 -1.06
CA ILE A 71 -0.07 13.55 -1.43
C ILE A 71 -0.30 13.16 -2.90
N ARG A 72 -1.56 13.01 -3.32
CA ARG A 72 -1.93 12.72 -4.72
C ARG A 72 -1.35 13.75 -5.69
N ASP A 73 -1.58 15.03 -5.41
CA ASP A 73 -1.13 16.14 -6.25
C ASP A 73 0.40 16.22 -6.30
N MET A 74 1.09 16.08 -5.16
CA MET A 74 2.56 16.09 -5.13
C MET A 74 3.15 14.94 -5.95
N VAL A 75 2.61 13.73 -5.78
CA VAL A 75 3.11 12.54 -6.49
C VAL A 75 2.87 12.65 -7.99
N ASP A 76 1.70 13.12 -8.43
CA ASP A 76 1.45 13.32 -9.87
C ASP A 76 2.36 14.38 -10.47
N ASN A 77 2.60 15.50 -9.78
CA ASN A 77 3.53 16.53 -10.25
C ASN A 77 4.94 15.98 -10.43
N TYR A 78 5.47 15.22 -9.45
CA TYR A 78 6.83 14.68 -9.55
C TYR A 78 6.96 13.50 -10.52
N LYS A 79 5.91 12.70 -10.65
CA LYS A 79 5.80 11.66 -11.67
C LYS A 79 5.97 12.26 -13.07
N GLU A 80 5.31 13.39 -13.34
CA GLU A 80 5.40 14.10 -14.61
C GLU A 80 6.75 14.82 -14.77
N GLU A 81 7.19 15.57 -13.76
CA GLU A 81 8.46 16.32 -13.78
C GLU A 81 9.67 15.41 -14.07
N TYR A 82 9.75 14.26 -13.39
CA TYR A 82 10.88 13.35 -13.53
C TYR A 82 10.65 12.26 -14.61
N GLY A 83 9.45 12.15 -15.17
CA GLY A 83 9.11 11.11 -16.14
C GLY A 83 9.24 9.70 -15.58
N VAL A 84 8.88 9.51 -14.31
CA VAL A 84 9.01 8.23 -13.58
C VAL A 84 7.64 7.55 -13.52
N GLU A 85 7.62 6.22 -13.67
CA GLU A 85 6.40 5.46 -13.39
C GLU A 85 6.21 5.32 -11.87
N MET A 86 5.28 6.11 -11.32
CA MET A 86 5.04 6.24 -9.88
C MET A 86 3.57 6.03 -9.53
N TYR A 87 3.33 5.34 -8.42
CA TYR A 87 2.01 5.06 -7.85
C TYR A 87 2.03 5.25 -6.33
N ILE A 88 0.87 5.49 -5.73
CA ILE A 88 0.73 5.72 -4.29
C ILE A 88 0.19 4.46 -3.61
N ASN A 89 0.78 4.11 -2.48
CA ASN A 89 0.32 3.08 -1.57
C ASN A 89 -0.05 3.71 -0.21
N LEU A 90 -1.29 3.50 0.24
CA LEU A 90 -1.68 3.77 1.62
C LEU A 90 -1.22 2.60 2.48
N ASP A 91 -0.24 2.83 3.34
CA ASP A 91 0.41 1.78 4.12
C ASP A 91 -0.22 1.60 5.51
N HIS A 92 -0.34 0.34 5.95
CA HIS A 92 -0.91 -0.10 7.23
C HIS A 92 -2.14 0.72 7.69
N SER A 93 -3.14 0.86 6.82
CA SER A 93 -4.35 1.63 7.15
C SER A 93 -5.14 0.94 8.26
N PRO A 94 -5.51 1.66 9.34
CA PRO A 94 -6.17 1.04 10.50
C PRO A 94 -7.67 0.80 10.29
N THR A 95 -8.30 1.52 9.35
CA THR A 95 -9.75 1.50 9.18
C THR A 95 -10.19 1.37 7.73
N VAL A 96 -11.34 0.73 7.54
CA VAL A 96 -12.00 0.63 6.23
C VAL A 96 -12.37 2.01 5.69
N ASP A 97 -12.77 2.95 6.54
CA ASP A 97 -13.15 4.30 6.13
C ASP A 97 -11.96 5.07 5.53
N ASP A 98 -10.79 5.00 6.18
CA ASP A 98 -9.57 5.62 5.66
C ASP A 98 -9.15 4.99 4.33
N CYS A 99 -9.29 3.68 4.18
CA CYS A 99 -9.07 3.00 2.89
C CYS A 99 -10.01 3.54 1.80
N LYS A 100 -11.30 3.68 2.08
CA LYS A 100 -12.29 4.21 1.12
C LYS A 100 -11.96 5.65 0.72
N ARG A 101 -11.57 6.48 1.68
CA ARG A 101 -11.15 7.87 1.41
C ARG A 101 -9.91 7.95 0.53
N ALA A 102 -8.92 7.07 0.73
CA ALA A 102 -7.75 7.00 -0.14
C ALA A 102 -8.07 6.47 -1.54
N ILE A 103 -8.99 5.51 -1.65
CA ILE A 103 -9.52 5.02 -2.93
C ILE A 103 -10.17 6.17 -3.70
N ASP A 104 -11.01 6.97 -3.03
CA ASP A 104 -11.67 8.15 -3.62
C ASP A 104 -10.69 9.24 -4.02
N ALA A 105 -9.62 9.43 -3.25
CA ALA A 105 -8.51 10.33 -3.57
C ALA A 105 -7.63 9.84 -4.73
N GLY A 106 -7.84 8.61 -5.21
CA GLY A 106 -7.16 8.05 -6.37
C GLY A 106 -5.81 7.42 -6.06
N PHE A 107 -5.64 6.84 -4.86
CA PHE A 107 -4.48 6.00 -4.55
C PHE A 107 -4.62 4.67 -5.29
N GLU A 108 -3.52 4.17 -5.86
CA GLU A 108 -3.55 2.95 -6.67
C GLU A 108 -3.42 1.67 -5.86
N PHE A 109 -2.76 1.74 -4.71
CA PHE A 109 -2.56 0.64 -3.78
C PHE A 109 -3.06 1.02 -2.38
N ILE A 110 -3.70 0.06 -1.72
CA ILE A 110 -4.32 0.23 -0.41
C ILE A 110 -3.93 -0.96 0.45
N HIS A 111 -3.23 -0.72 1.55
CA HIS A 111 -2.93 -1.72 2.56
C HIS A 111 -3.90 -1.53 3.74
N ILE A 112 -4.83 -2.47 3.93
CA ILE A 112 -5.69 -2.53 5.12
C ILE A 112 -5.09 -3.52 6.12
N ASP A 113 -4.69 -3.01 7.29
CA ASP A 113 -4.05 -3.83 8.32
C ASP A 113 -4.78 -3.72 9.66
N ILE A 114 -5.77 -4.58 9.79
CA ILE A 114 -6.57 -4.74 11.01
C ILE A 114 -5.75 -5.39 12.12
N SER A 115 -4.75 -6.19 11.74
CA SER A 115 -3.97 -6.98 12.67
C SER A 115 -2.96 -6.12 13.44
N GLN A 116 -2.43 -5.06 12.81
CA GLN A 116 -1.62 -4.05 13.46
C GLN A 116 -2.43 -3.11 14.35
N GLU A 117 -3.63 -2.70 13.93
CA GLU A 117 -4.50 -1.86 14.77
C GLU A 117 -5.02 -2.62 16.01
N ASN A 118 -5.35 -3.90 15.84
CA ASN A 118 -5.75 -4.78 16.92
C ASN A 118 -5.02 -6.12 16.82
N HIS A 119 -3.93 -6.25 17.57
CA HIS A 119 -3.10 -7.46 17.60
C HIS A 119 -3.86 -8.73 17.99
N GLY A 120 -5.02 -8.60 18.65
CA GLY A 120 -5.91 -9.69 19.03
C GLY A 120 -7.10 -9.90 18.08
N ALA A 121 -7.13 -9.24 16.92
CA ALA A 121 -8.21 -9.38 15.95
C ALA A 121 -8.35 -10.84 15.48
N SER A 122 -9.59 -11.32 15.39
CA SER A 122 -9.84 -12.65 14.85
C SER A 122 -9.63 -12.66 13.34
N LEU A 123 -9.20 -13.81 12.79
CA LEU A 123 -9.06 -13.99 11.34
C LEU A 123 -10.36 -13.65 10.58
N GLN A 124 -11.54 -13.93 11.18
CA GLN A 124 -12.83 -13.62 10.57
C GLN A 124 -13.10 -12.11 10.50
N ASP A 125 -12.69 -11.35 11.53
CA ASP A 125 -12.81 -9.89 11.52
C ASP A 125 -11.89 -9.26 10.47
N ILE A 126 -10.66 -9.77 10.35
CA ILE A 126 -9.69 -9.35 9.34
C ILE A 126 -10.25 -9.63 7.94
N ILE A 127 -10.75 -10.84 7.68
CA ILE A 127 -11.36 -11.22 6.40
C ILE A 127 -12.55 -10.30 6.07
N ALA A 128 -13.45 -10.06 7.03
CA ALA A 128 -14.64 -9.26 6.80
C ALA A 128 -14.31 -7.82 6.39
N LYS A 129 -13.40 -7.17 7.12
CA LYS A 129 -12.97 -5.80 6.84
C LYS A 129 -12.15 -5.70 5.54
N THR A 130 -11.27 -6.66 5.28
CA THR A 130 -10.49 -6.72 4.04
C THR A 130 -11.40 -6.85 2.83
N LYS A 131 -12.40 -7.75 2.90
CA LYS A 131 -13.38 -7.94 1.84
C LYS A 131 -14.16 -6.66 1.54
N GLU A 132 -14.53 -5.90 2.57
CA GLU A 132 -15.23 -4.63 2.39
C GLU A 132 -14.37 -3.62 1.60
N VAL A 133 -13.06 -3.54 1.88
CA VAL A 133 -12.13 -2.70 1.13
C VAL A 133 -11.95 -3.21 -0.31
N VAL A 134 -11.78 -4.53 -0.50
CA VAL A 134 -11.68 -5.15 -1.84
C VAL A 134 -12.93 -4.87 -2.67
N ASP A 135 -14.12 -5.01 -2.09
CA ASP A 135 -15.39 -4.75 -2.78
C ASP A 135 -15.53 -3.27 -3.16
N TYR A 136 -15.12 -2.35 -2.27
CA TYR A 136 -15.13 -0.92 -2.57
C TYR A 136 -14.10 -0.53 -3.64
N ALA A 137 -12.89 -1.09 -3.58
CA ALA A 137 -11.81 -0.84 -4.52
C ALA A 137 -12.17 -1.18 -5.98
N LYS A 138 -13.18 -2.04 -6.22
CA LYS A 138 -13.74 -2.29 -7.56
C LYS A 138 -14.26 -1.02 -8.24
N PHE A 139 -14.66 -0.01 -7.47
CA PHE A 139 -15.13 1.27 -8.00
C PHE A 139 -14.05 1.98 -8.84
N THR A 140 -12.80 1.98 -8.37
CA THR A 140 -11.67 2.64 -9.03
C THR A 140 -10.71 1.66 -9.70
N GLY A 141 -10.74 0.39 -9.32
CA GLY A 141 -9.77 -0.62 -9.72
C GLY A 141 -8.50 -0.66 -8.88
N ALA A 142 -8.44 0.04 -7.73
CA ALA A 142 -7.29 0.00 -6.82
C ALA A 142 -6.93 -1.44 -6.41
N LEU A 143 -5.65 -1.68 -6.14
CA LEU A 143 -5.12 -2.95 -5.63
C LEU A 143 -5.14 -2.91 -4.11
N VAL A 144 -5.52 -4.02 -3.48
CA VAL A 144 -5.64 -4.12 -2.02
C VAL A 144 -4.64 -5.16 -1.51
N GLU A 145 -3.89 -4.77 -0.49
CA GLU A 145 -3.01 -5.60 0.32
C GLU A 145 -3.59 -5.74 1.73
N SER A 146 -3.36 -6.88 2.37
CA SER A 146 -3.76 -7.11 3.75
C SER A 146 -2.97 -8.25 4.38
N GLU A 147 -2.89 -8.22 5.71
CA GLU A 147 -2.19 -9.18 6.54
C GLU A 147 -3.17 -10.09 7.30
N PRO A 148 -3.04 -11.43 7.23
CA PRO A 148 -4.00 -12.36 7.84
C PRO A 148 -3.88 -12.45 9.37
N HIS A 149 -2.81 -11.89 9.95
CA HIS A 149 -2.51 -11.89 11.37
C HIS A 149 -1.37 -10.91 11.66
N TYR A 150 -1.23 -10.53 12.93
CA TYR A 150 -0.18 -9.60 13.36
C TYR A 150 1.22 -10.21 13.19
N PHE A 151 2.10 -9.50 12.50
CA PHE A 151 3.52 -9.80 12.47
C PHE A 151 4.23 -8.98 13.56
N GLY A 152 4.86 -9.65 14.51
CA GLY A 152 5.57 -8.97 15.59
C GLY A 152 6.65 -8.01 15.06
N GLY A 153 6.62 -6.76 15.50
CA GLY A 153 7.59 -5.74 15.07
C GLY A 153 7.09 -4.31 15.25
N SER A 154 7.95 -3.35 14.90
CA SER A 154 7.59 -1.94 14.77
C SER A 154 8.55 -1.25 13.83
N SER A 155 8.16 -0.14 13.21
CA SER A 155 9.04 0.67 12.34
C SER A 155 10.10 1.49 13.10
N ASN A 156 10.23 1.29 14.41
CA ASN A 156 11.24 1.94 15.24
C ASN A 156 12.60 1.24 15.15
N VAL A 157 13.66 1.98 15.50
CA VAL A 157 14.99 1.40 15.65
C VAL A 157 14.96 0.35 16.75
N HIS A 158 15.10 -0.92 16.36
CA HIS A 158 15.21 -2.03 17.29
C HIS A 158 16.56 -1.96 18.01
N THR A 159 16.52 -1.69 19.31
CA THR A 159 17.69 -1.71 20.20
C THR A 159 17.79 -3.02 20.98
N GLU A 160 16.75 -3.85 20.93
CA GLU A 160 16.66 -5.12 21.61
C GLU A 160 16.96 -6.30 20.68
N LYS A 161 17.37 -7.43 21.27
CA LYS A 161 17.64 -8.65 20.52
C LYS A 161 16.32 -9.27 20.05
N ILE A 162 16.19 -9.47 18.74
CA ILE A 162 15.03 -10.14 18.15
C ILE A 162 15.07 -11.62 18.51
N ASP A 163 14.00 -12.13 19.13
CA ASP A 163 13.79 -13.56 19.32
C ASP A 163 13.21 -14.17 18.04
N TYR A 164 14.07 -14.81 17.28
CA TYR A 164 13.70 -15.37 15.97
C TYR A 164 12.74 -16.57 16.10
N ASP A 165 12.78 -17.32 17.19
CA ASP A 165 11.90 -18.48 17.37
C ASP A 165 10.49 -18.07 17.77
N GLU A 166 10.32 -16.93 18.45
CA GLU A 166 9.01 -16.31 18.64
C GLU A 166 8.44 -15.76 17.32
N ILE A 167 9.24 -15.05 16.52
CA ILE A 167 8.80 -14.49 15.23
C ILE A 167 8.38 -15.59 14.24
N LYS A 168 9.08 -16.73 14.19
CA LYS A 168 8.68 -17.86 13.33
C LYS A 168 7.26 -18.36 13.60
N LYS A 169 6.75 -18.21 14.83
CA LYS A 169 5.39 -18.66 15.18
C LYS A 169 4.32 -17.83 14.49
N THR A 170 4.65 -16.63 14.03
CA THR A 170 3.76 -15.75 13.28
C THR A 170 3.97 -15.86 11.76
N PHE A 171 4.71 -16.87 11.27
CA PHE A 171 4.90 -17.04 9.83
C PHE A 171 3.63 -17.55 9.17
N SER A 172 3.22 -16.90 8.09
CA SER A 172 2.12 -17.37 7.26
C SER A 172 2.48 -18.69 6.58
N THR A 173 1.50 -19.58 6.50
CA THR A 173 1.62 -20.85 5.78
C THR A 173 1.03 -20.73 4.38
N PRO A 174 1.49 -21.53 3.40
CA PRO A 174 0.91 -21.53 2.06
C PRO A 174 -0.61 -21.76 2.04
N ASP A 175 -1.09 -22.73 2.84
CA ASP A 175 -2.53 -23.03 2.93
C ASP A 175 -3.32 -21.90 3.60
N GLY A 176 -2.77 -21.28 4.64
CA GLY A 176 -3.38 -20.13 5.30
C GLY A 176 -3.48 -18.92 4.38
N ALA A 177 -2.41 -18.62 3.64
CA ALA A 177 -2.41 -17.54 2.65
C ALA A 177 -3.40 -17.79 1.51
N LYS A 178 -3.46 -19.04 1.00
CA LYS A 178 -4.45 -19.43 -0.01
C LYS A 178 -5.88 -19.24 0.50
N TYR A 179 -6.18 -19.74 1.70
CA TYR A 179 -7.49 -19.58 2.30
C TYR A 179 -7.88 -18.11 2.45
N PHE A 180 -6.95 -17.27 2.93
CA PHE A 180 -7.20 -15.84 3.09
C PHE A 180 -7.56 -15.18 1.76
N ILE A 181 -6.75 -15.40 0.71
CA ILE A 181 -7.01 -14.89 -0.64
C ILE A 181 -8.37 -15.37 -1.17
N ASP A 182 -8.70 -16.66 -1.02
CA ASP A 182 -9.98 -17.21 -1.50
C ASP A 182 -11.19 -16.54 -0.81
N MET A 183 -11.03 -16.06 0.43
CA MET A 183 -12.09 -15.42 1.20
C MET A 183 -12.22 -13.91 0.94
N THR A 184 -11.11 -13.23 0.67
CA THR A 184 -11.07 -11.77 0.49
C THR A 184 -11.20 -11.33 -0.95
N GLY A 185 -10.68 -12.11 -1.90
CA GLY A 185 -10.43 -11.68 -3.28
C GLY A 185 -9.07 -11.00 -3.45
#